data_AF-A0A6H9URQ3-F1
#
_entry.id   AF-A0A6H9URQ3-F1
#
_cell.length_a   1.000
_cell.length_b   1.000
_cell.length_c   1.000
_cell.angle_alpha   90.00
_cell.angle_beta   90.00
_cell.angle_gamma   90.00
#
_symmetry.space_group_name_H-M   'P 1'
#
loop_
_entity.id
_entity.type
_entity.pdbx_description
1 polymer ?
#
loop_
_entity_poly.entity_id
_entity_poly.type
_entity_poly.pdbx_seq_one_letter_code
_entity_poly.pdbx_strand_id
1 'polypeptide(L)'
;MADDLKVLSDLKNKFAHYDDYQRCLTDLSRAIIQINKINKESAGQDEIGKTYHQQVDKPTVSLTETLDYVNKRLGLVVDAGHKTADIMANADEEAGNQSNGF
;
A
#
# COMPACT_ATOMS: atom_id res chain seq x y z
N MET A 1 -32.61 -4.54 -5.39
CA MET A 1 -32.14 -5.92 -5.67
C MET A 1 -31.03 -5.94 -6.72
N ALA A 2 -31.32 -5.80 -8.02
CA ALA A 2 -30.27 -5.88 -9.07
C ALA A 2 -29.24 -4.72 -9.00
N ASP A 3 -29.68 -3.49 -8.75
CA ASP A 3 -28.77 -2.35 -8.58
C ASP A 3 -27.94 -2.44 -7.29
N ASP A 4 -28.53 -2.92 -6.18
CA ASP A 4 -27.82 -3.10 -4.92
C ASP A 4 -26.68 -4.13 -5.04
N LEU A 5 -26.95 -5.26 -5.70
CA LEU A 5 -25.95 -6.29 -6.01
C LEU A 5 -24.80 -5.75 -6.88
N LYS A 6 -25.13 -4.86 -7.84
CA LYS A 6 -24.14 -4.25 -8.73
C LYS A 6 -23.22 -3.29 -7.96
N VAL A 7 -23.78 -2.45 -7.08
CA VAL A 7 -23.02 -1.54 -6.20
C VAL A 7 -22.09 -2.31 -5.27
N LEU A 8 -22.55 -3.44 -4.73
CA LEU A 8 -21.75 -4.28 -3.83
C LEU A 8 -20.58 -4.95 -4.57
N SER A 9 -20.82 -5.44 -5.80
CA SER A 9 -19.79 -6.04 -6.64
C SER A 9 -18.71 -5.02 -7.04
N ASP A 10 -19.11 -3.80 -7.36
CA ASP A 10 -18.20 -2.69 -7.68
C ASP A 10 -17.34 -2.32 -6.46
N LEU A 11 -17.92 -2.34 -5.26
CA LEU A 11 -17.19 -2.01 -4.04
C LEU A 11 -16.17 -3.10 -3.69
N LYS A 12 -16.54 -4.40 -3.79
CA LYS A 12 -15.60 -5.52 -3.66
C LYS A 12 -14.46 -5.42 -4.68
N ASN A 13 -14.75 -5.12 -5.94
CA ASN A 13 -13.73 -4.94 -6.98
C ASN A 13 -12.78 -3.76 -6.67
N LYS A 14 -13.29 -2.64 -6.16
CA LYS A 14 -12.45 -1.51 -5.74
C LYS A 14 -11.52 -1.87 -4.59
N PHE A 15 -11.99 -2.69 -3.66
CA PHE A 15 -11.15 -3.20 -2.56
C PHE A 15 -10.10 -4.22 -3.03
N ALA A 16 -10.41 -5.04 -4.04
CA ALA A 16 -9.45 -6.00 -4.59
C ALA A 16 -8.19 -5.34 -5.18
N HIS A 17 -8.27 -4.11 -5.68
CA HIS A 17 -7.12 -3.38 -6.19
C HIS A 17 -6.15 -2.88 -5.09
N TYR A 18 -6.54 -2.92 -3.81
CA TYR A 18 -5.67 -2.49 -2.72
C TYR A 18 -4.42 -3.37 -2.56
N ASP A 19 -4.51 -4.66 -2.87
CA ASP A 19 -3.36 -5.55 -2.87
C ASP A 19 -2.32 -5.16 -3.94
N ASP A 20 -2.78 -4.74 -5.13
CA ASP A 20 -1.91 -4.26 -6.20
C ASP A 20 -1.19 -2.97 -5.82
N TYR A 21 -1.90 -2.04 -5.17
CA TYR A 21 -1.29 -0.81 -4.64
C TYR A 21 -0.27 -1.12 -3.54
N GLN A 22 -0.56 -2.06 -2.64
CA GLN A 22 0.38 -2.47 -1.59
C GLN A 22 1.64 -3.11 -2.17
N ARG A 23 1.51 -3.93 -3.22
CA ARG A 23 2.67 -4.51 -3.93
C ARG A 23 3.54 -3.43 -4.57
N CYS A 24 2.92 -2.52 -5.33
CA CYS A 24 3.64 -1.42 -5.98
C CYS A 24 4.42 -0.57 -4.98
N LEU A 25 3.80 -0.18 -3.86
CA LEU A 25 4.48 0.62 -2.83
C LEU A 25 5.56 -0.17 -2.06
N THR A 26 5.37 -1.48 -1.88
CA THR A 26 6.39 -2.35 -1.30
C THR A 26 7.63 -2.40 -2.18
N ASP A 27 7.45 -2.57 -3.50
CA ASP A 27 8.57 -2.58 -4.46
C ASP A 27 9.25 -1.22 -4.55
N LEU A 28 8.49 -0.12 -4.55
CA LEU A 28 9.03 1.23 -4.50
C LEU A 28 9.86 1.47 -3.23
N SER A 29 9.41 0.97 -2.08
CA SER A 29 10.14 1.06 -0.82
C SER A 29 11.46 0.28 -0.86
N ARG A 30 11.46 -0.94 -1.41
CA ARG A 30 12.69 -1.73 -1.60
C ARG A 30 13.70 -1.00 -2.48
N ALA A 31 13.25 -0.43 -3.60
CA ALA A 31 14.11 0.32 -4.52
C ALA A 31 14.76 1.53 -3.82
N ILE A 32 14.01 2.26 -3.00
CA ILE A 32 14.53 3.45 -2.32
C ILE A 32 15.45 3.12 -1.15
N ILE A 33 15.21 2.03 -0.43
CA ILE A 33 16.16 1.49 0.54
C ILE A 33 17.47 1.12 -0.16
N GLN A 34 17.41 0.49 -1.34
CA GLN A 34 18.61 0.20 -2.14
C GLN A 34 19.33 1.48 -2.57
N ILE A 35 18.62 2.50 -3.06
CA ILE A 35 19.21 3.80 -3.43
C ILE A 35 19.90 4.45 -2.23
N ASN A 36 19.25 4.48 -1.07
CA ASN A 36 19.83 5.05 0.16
C ASN A 36 21.09 4.27 0.60
N LYS A 37 21.05 2.93 0.50
CA LYS A 37 22.22 2.08 0.79
C LYS A 37 23.37 2.40 -0.17
N ILE A 38 23.11 2.42 -1.48
CA ILE A 38 24.11 2.74 -2.49
C ILE A 38 24.68 4.13 -2.25
N ASN A 39 23.86 5.13 -1.95
CA ASN A 39 24.33 6.49 -1.68
C ASN A 39 25.24 6.57 -0.46
N LYS A 40 24.95 5.84 0.62
CA LYS A 40 25.80 5.78 1.81
C LYS A 40 27.13 5.05 1.58
N GLU A 41 27.11 4.06 0.69
CA GLU A 41 28.30 3.30 0.29
C GLU A 41 29.09 3.99 -0.83
N SER A 42 28.49 5.00 -1.47
CA SER A 42 29.06 5.77 -2.56
C SER A 42 29.76 7.01 -2.03
N ALA A 43 30.77 7.44 -2.81
CA ALA A 43 31.67 8.55 -2.50
C ALA A 43 32.65 8.23 -1.34
N GLY A 44 33.91 8.60 -1.54
CA GLY A 44 34.95 8.38 -0.54
C GLY A 44 34.81 9.33 0.65
N GLN A 45 35.78 9.29 1.57
CA GLN A 45 35.82 10.26 2.68
C GLN A 45 36.59 11.55 2.34
N ASP A 46 36.88 11.78 1.06
CA ASP A 46 37.50 13.00 0.58
C ASP A 46 36.50 14.17 0.57
N GLU A 47 36.99 15.39 0.32
CA GLU A 47 36.14 16.59 0.36
C GLU A 47 35.00 16.54 -0.66
N ILE A 48 35.21 15.84 -1.78
CA ILE A 48 34.17 15.59 -2.79
C ILE A 48 33.09 14.69 -2.21
N GLY A 49 33.46 13.59 -1.57
CA GLY A 49 32.51 12.68 -0.95
C GLY A 49 31.77 13.27 0.24
N LYS A 50 32.43 14.08 1.07
CA LYS A 50 31.73 14.84 2.14
C LYS A 50 30.67 15.78 1.56
N THR A 51 31.00 16.48 0.47
CA THR A 51 30.05 17.38 -0.21
C THR A 51 28.88 16.59 -0.81
N TYR A 52 29.15 15.42 -1.40
CA TYR A 52 28.13 14.53 -1.92
C TYR A 52 27.17 14.07 -0.80
N HIS A 53 27.69 13.54 0.31
CA HIS A 53 26.87 13.07 1.44
C HIS A 53 26.01 14.20 2.04
N GLN A 54 26.54 15.41 2.16
CA GLN A 54 25.76 16.57 2.63
C GLN A 54 24.54 16.87 1.77
N GLN A 55 24.62 16.64 0.45
CA GLN A 55 23.54 16.91 -0.48
C GLN A 55 22.56 15.74 -0.62
N VAL A 56 23.03 14.50 -0.47
CA VAL A 56 22.29 13.31 -0.90
C VAL A 56 21.74 12.49 0.27
N ASP A 57 22.44 12.44 1.41
CA ASP A 57 22.05 11.56 2.53
C ASP A 57 20.71 11.99 3.12
N LYS A 58 20.54 13.28 3.42
CA LYS A 58 19.32 13.78 4.06
C LYS A 58 18.08 13.58 3.17
N PRO A 59 18.09 13.98 1.87
CA PRO A 59 16.95 13.72 1.00
C PRO A 59 16.59 12.24 0.85
N THR A 60 17.59 11.36 0.76
CA THR A 60 17.34 9.92 0.57
C THR A 60 16.84 9.22 1.83
N VAL A 61 17.28 9.66 3.01
CA VAL A 61 16.67 9.27 4.29
C VAL A 61 15.22 9.74 4.36
N SER A 62 14.94 11.02 4.09
CA SER A 62 13.57 11.55 4.13
C SER A 62 12.63 10.87 3.14
N LEU A 63 13.12 10.48 1.96
CA LEU A 63 12.35 9.73 0.98
C LEU A 63 12.02 8.31 1.49
N THR A 64 12.98 7.65 2.14
CA THR A 64 12.78 6.33 2.77
C THR A 64 11.71 6.40 3.85
N GLU A 65 11.77 7.39 4.75
CA GLU A 65 10.81 7.60 5.83
C GLU A 65 9.40 7.92 5.32
N THR A 66 9.31 8.78 4.30
CA THR A 66 8.04 9.16 3.68
C THR A 66 7.33 7.94 3.10
N LEU A 67 8.06 7.06 2.42
CA LEU A 67 7.47 5.86 1.83
C LEU A 67 7.09 4.80 2.86
N ASP A 68 7.89 4.64 3.91
CA ASP A 68 7.51 3.76 5.02
C ASP A 68 6.19 4.22 5.65
N TYR A 69 6.02 5.53 5.85
CA TYR A 69 4.78 6.10 6.34
C TYR A 69 3.59 5.85 5.39
N VAL A 70 3.76 6.08 4.08
CA VAL A 70 2.71 5.84 3.09
C VAL A 70 2.34 4.36 3.02
N ASN A 71 3.33 3.46 3.04
CA ASN A 71 3.11 2.01 3.07
C ASN A 71 2.30 1.57 4.28
N LYS A 72 2.67 2.03 5.49
CA LYS A 72 1.93 1.72 6.72
C LYS A 72 0.49 2.18 6.63
N ARG A 73 0.24 3.39 6.13
CA ARG A 73 -1.13 3.90 5.97
C ARG A 73 -1.93 3.16 4.92
N LEU A 74 -1.32 2.81 3.79
CA LEU A 74 -2.01 2.02 2.79
C LEU A 74 -2.35 0.62 3.31
N GLY A 75 -1.43 -0.03 4.04
CA GLY A 75 -1.70 -1.31 4.69
C GLY A 75 -2.95 -1.28 5.59
N LEU A 76 -3.12 -0.20 6.38
CA LEU A 76 -4.33 -0.02 7.19
C LEU A 76 -5.61 0.11 6.34
N VAL A 77 -5.53 0.77 5.19
CA VAL A 77 -6.65 0.92 4.25
C VAL A 77 -6.97 -0.41 3.57
N VAL A 78 -5.95 -1.19 3.19
CA VAL A 78 -6.10 -2.53 2.61
C VAL A 78 -6.80 -3.45 3.62
N ASP A 79 -6.33 -3.51 4.86
CA ASP A 79 -6.92 -4.30 5.93
C ASP A 79 -8.38 -3.91 6.21
N ALA A 80 -8.68 -2.62 6.21
CA ALA A 80 -10.05 -2.13 6.39
C ALA A 80 -10.95 -2.48 5.18
N GLY A 81 -10.40 -2.41 3.97
CA GLY A 81 -11.08 -2.79 2.74
C GLY A 81 -11.44 -4.28 2.72
N HIS A 82 -10.49 -5.16 3.06
CA HIS A 82 -10.72 -6.60 3.19
C HIS A 82 -11.81 -6.91 4.22
N LYS A 83 -11.74 -6.32 5.42
CA LYS A 83 -12.79 -6.49 6.44
C LYS A 83 -14.16 -6.03 5.95
N THR A 84 -14.21 -4.94 5.20
CA THR A 84 -15.48 -4.44 4.64
C THR A 84 -16.02 -5.39 3.58
N ALA A 85 -15.16 -5.90 2.69
CA ALA A 85 -15.52 -6.88 1.69
C ALA A 85 -16.04 -8.19 2.31
N ASP A 86 -15.43 -8.65 3.40
CA ASP A 86 -15.86 -9.84 4.16
C ASP A 86 -17.24 -9.62 4.81
N ILE A 87 -17.44 -8.49 5.49
CA ILE A 87 -18.75 -8.13 6.07
C ILE A 87 -19.84 -8.13 5.01
N MET A 88 -19.54 -7.57 3.83
CA MET A 88 -20.48 -7.55 2.71
C MET A 88 -20.76 -8.94 2.15
N ALA A 89 -19.75 -9.80 2.02
CA ALA A 89 -19.94 -11.17 1.56
C ALA A 89 -20.83 -11.98 2.52
N ASN A 90 -20.62 -11.84 3.82
CA ASN A 90 -21.44 -12.51 4.83
C ASN A 90 -22.89 -12.00 4.81
N ALA A 91 -23.09 -10.69 4.65
CA ALA A 91 -24.42 -10.09 4.55
C ALA A 91 -25.19 -10.58 3.30
N ASP A 92 -24.51 -10.70 2.15
CA ASP A 92 -25.11 -11.28 0.93
C ASP A 92 -25.54 -12.74 1.14
N GLU A 93 -24.70 -13.54 1.80
CA GLU A 93 -24.96 -14.96 2.06
C GLU A 93 -26.17 -15.12 3.01
N GLU A 94 -26.23 -14.31 4.08
CA GLU A 94 -27.37 -14.29 4.99
C GLU A 94 -28.68 -13.87 4.30
N ALA A 95 -28.64 -12.84 3.44
CA ALA A 95 -29.80 -12.38 2.69
C ALA A 95 -30.28 -13.42 1.66
N GLY A 96 -29.35 -14.06 0.95
CA GLY A 96 -29.66 -15.13 0.00
C GLY A 96 -30.27 -16.37 0.68
N ASN A 97 -29.77 -16.74 1.86
CA ASN A 97 -30.31 -17.83 2.65
C ASN A 97 -31.72 -17.54 3.20
N GLN A 98 -32.01 -16.30 3.60
CA GLN A 98 -33.38 -15.91 3.99
C GLN A 98 -34.36 -15.90 2.82
N SER A 99 -33.90 -15.58 1.60
CA SER A 99 -34.74 -15.56 0.39
C SER A 99 -35.14 -16.96 -0.10
N ASN A 100 -34.35 -17.99 0.18
CA ASN A 100 -34.63 -19.39 -0.21
C ASN A 100 -35.47 -20.16 0.83
N GLY A 101 -35.83 -19.52 1.95
CA GLY A 101 -36.60 -20.12 3.04
C GLY A 101 -38.11 -19.90 2.98
N PHE A 102 -38.64 -19.31 1.91
CA PHE A 102 -40.07 -19.09 1.67
C PHE A 102 -40.57 -19.88 0.45
#